data_AF-A0A916YNB7-F1
#
_entry.id   AF-A0A916YNB7-F1
#
_cell.length_a   1.000
_cell.length_b   1.000
_cell.length_c   1.000
_cell.angle_alpha   90.00
_cell.angle_beta   90.00
_cell.angle_gamma   90.00
#
_symmetry.space_group_name_H-M   'P 1'
#
loop_
_entity.id
_entity.type
_entity.pdbx_description
1 polymer ?
#
loop_
_entity_poly.entity_id
_entity_poly.type
_entity_poly.pdbx_seq_one_letter_code
_entity_poly.pdbx_strand_id
1 'polypeptide(L)'
;MLVVGGGPAGLEAARVAALRGHKVTLAEASSVLGGTLRAAAKAPTRHGMIDIATWLESEVFRLGVDVQLSTYMDEEDVIESGAESVIVATGSFPRMDGIQHSHPGQPIRNFERKNVISSFDLFMQPPANLGKTAVVIDDVGHYEGIAASEHLINAGLSVTYVTRLRMFAPQAQGPLMVEPFLTRMRGKPFEYLIRHRAVEFTEDEVLISPTHFTDDADLRRLPADTIVFVSANAPNRELFTALSDRNTDVRVVGDANSPRFLQSAIREGHLAGASI
;
A
#
# COMPACT_ATOMS: atom_id res chain seq x y z
N MET A 1 15.14 -23.40 5.34
CA MET A 1 13.85 -22.69 5.54
C MET A 1 13.59 -21.79 4.36
N LEU A 2 12.31 -21.51 4.09
CA LEU A 2 11.87 -20.68 2.98
C LEU A 2 11.18 -19.41 3.49
N VAL A 3 11.51 -18.26 2.91
CA VAL A 3 10.80 -16.99 3.11
C VAL A 3 10.19 -16.57 1.77
N VAL A 4 8.88 -16.38 1.72
CA VAL A 4 8.17 -15.96 0.50
C VAL A 4 7.77 -14.49 0.63
N GLY A 5 8.39 -13.64 -0.18
CA GLY A 5 8.19 -12.19 -0.22
C GLY A 5 9.43 -11.41 0.23
N GLY A 6 9.98 -10.60 -0.68
CA GLY A 6 11.15 -9.74 -0.48
C GLY A 6 10.83 -8.35 0.05
N GLY A 7 9.69 -8.16 0.71
CA GLY A 7 9.35 -6.92 1.42
C GLY A 7 10.10 -6.76 2.75
N PRO A 8 9.91 -5.66 3.50
CA PRO A 8 10.63 -5.41 4.75
C PRO A 8 10.43 -6.50 5.81
N ALA A 9 9.26 -7.12 5.89
CA ALA A 9 9.01 -8.23 6.81
C ALA A 9 9.80 -9.49 6.43
N GLY A 10 9.78 -9.88 5.15
CA GLY A 10 10.49 -11.07 4.69
C GLY A 10 12.00 -10.90 4.70
N LEU A 11 12.50 -9.72 4.31
CA LEU A 11 13.93 -9.41 4.39
C LEU A 11 14.44 -9.46 5.84
N GLU A 12 13.73 -8.86 6.78
CA GLU A 12 14.12 -8.91 8.19
C GLU A 12 14.03 -10.33 8.75
N ALA A 13 13.00 -11.11 8.39
CA ALA A 13 12.88 -12.50 8.78
C ALA A 13 14.05 -13.35 8.28
N ALA A 14 14.39 -13.22 6.99
CA ALA A 14 15.51 -13.92 6.37
C ALA A 14 16.85 -13.52 7.03
N ARG A 15 17.06 -12.21 7.25
CA ARG A 15 18.26 -11.68 7.90
C ARG A 15 18.44 -12.24 9.31
N VAL A 16 17.38 -12.21 10.13
CA VAL A 16 17.44 -12.69 11.52
C VAL A 16 17.62 -14.21 11.58
N ALA A 17 16.94 -14.96 10.73
CA ALA A 17 17.12 -16.41 10.68
C ALA A 17 18.54 -16.81 10.22
N ALA A 18 19.09 -16.13 9.21
CA ALA A 18 20.47 -16.35 8.76
C ALA A 18 21.50 -16.00 9.85
N LEU A 19 21.27 -14.93 10.62
CA LEU A 19 22.10 -14.59 11.79
C LEU A 19 22.09 -15.68 12.87
N ARG A 20 21.03 -16.48 12.94
CA ARG A 20 20.91 -17.63 13.85
C ARG A 20 21.56 -18.90 13.30
N GLY A 21 22.11 -18.86 12.09
CA GLY A 21 22.81 -19.98 11.44
C GLY A 21 21.92 -20.85 10.56
N HIS A 22 20.67 -20.46 10.31
CA HIS A 22 19.78 -21.20 9.41
C HIS A 22 20.18 -20.98 7.95
N LYS A 23 20.03 -22.02 7.12
CA LYS A 23 20.08 -21.88 5.66
C LYS A 23 18.73 -21.35 5.17
N VAL A 24 18.75 -20.16 4.59
CA VAL A 24 17.55 -19.43 4.16
C VAL A 24 17.55 -19.29 2.65
N THR A 25 16.45 -19.70 2.02
CA THR A 25 16.08 -19.27 0.67
C THR A 25 14.99 -18.21 0.80
N LEU A 26 15.13 -17.09 0.09
CA LEU A 26 14.13 -16.03 -0.02
C LEU A 26 13.67 -15.95 -1.47
N ALA A 27 12.38 -16.18 -1.70
CA ALA A 27 11.75 -16.06 -3.01
C ALA A 27 10.96 -14.75 -3.11
N GLU A 28 11.16 -13.99 -4.18
CA GLU A 28 10.46 -12.73 -4.47
C GLU A 28 9.90 -12.76 -5.89
N ALA A 29 8.60 -12.49 -6.01
CA ALA A 29 7.88 -12.57 -7.28
C ALA A 29 8.33 -11.51 -8.30
N SER A 30 8.73 -10.33 -7.84
CA SER A 30 9.26 -9.28 -8.72
C SER A 30 10.76 -9.44 -8.99
N SER A 31 11.29 -8.68 -9.95
CA SER A 31 12.72 -8.69 -10.28
C SER A 31 13.59 -7.93 -9.28
N VAL A 32 13.03 -7.43 -8.16
CA VAL A 32 13.73 -6.56 -7.21
C VAL A 32 13.19 -6.70 -5.77
N LEU A 33 14.07 -6.61 -4.77
CA LEU A 33 13.68 -6.66 -3.35
C LEU A 33 13.11 -5.32 -2.84
N GLY A 34 12.37 -5.32 -1.75
CA GLY A 34 11.91 -4.12 -1.02
C GLY A 34 10.39 -3.96 -0.96
N GLY A 35 9.63 -4.66 -1.80
CA GLY A 35 8.17 -4.67 -1.77
C GLY A 35 7.55 -3.26 -1.80
N THR A 36 6.57 -3.01 -0.92
CA THR A 36 5.82 -1.74 -0.85
C THR A 36 6.67 -0.52 -0.52
N LEU A 37 7.89 -0.69 0.03
CA LEU A 37 8.82 0.43 0.24
C LEU A 37 9.24 1.09 -1.07
N ARG A 38 9.25 0.35 -2.19
CA ARG A 38 9.54 0.93 -3.52
C ARG A 38 8.48 1.93 -3.95
N ALA A 39 7.21 1.61 -3.75
CA ALA A 39 6.12 2.55 -4.03
C ALA A 39 6.18 3.74 -3.05
N ALA A 40 6.39 3.47 -1.77
CA ALA A 40 6.51 4.52 -0.74
C ALA A 40 7.69 5.47 -1.00
N ALA A 41 8.78 5.01 -1.61
CA ALA A 41 9.94 5.84 -1.95
C ALA A 41 9.73 6.71 -3.19
N LYS A 42 8.84 6.31 -4.11
CA LYS A 42 8.46 7.12 -5.27
C LYS A 42 7.49 8.25 -4.93
N ALA A 43 6.85 8.19 -3.77
CA ALA A 43 6.00 9.27 -3.28
C ALA A 43 6.83 10.57 -3.07
N PRO A 44 6.29 11.76 -3.40
CA PRO A 44 6.98 13.03 -3.18
C PRO A 44 7.49 13.18 -1.74
N THR A 45 8.72 13.68 -1.60
CA THR A 45 9.42 13.88 -0.31
C THR A 45 9.75 12.62 0.50
N ARG A 46 9.54 11.40 -0.04
CA ARG A 46 9.75 10.13 0.68
C ARG A 46 10.85 9.24 0.10
N HIS A 47 11.74 9.77 -0.75
CA HIS A 47 12.81 9.01 -1.39
C HIS A 47 13.66 8.18 -0.42
N GLY A 48 13.98 8.71 0.77
CA GLY A 48 14.76 8.00 1.80
C GLY A 48 14.07 6.76 2.40
N MET A 49 12.78 6.51 2.11
CA MET A 49 12.13 5.26 2.51
C MET A 49 12.77 4.02 1.90
N ILE A 50 13.43 4.16 0.75
CA ILE A 50 14.11 3.04 0.08
C ILE A 50 15.34 2.57 0.85
N ASP A 51 15.98 3.45 1.63
CA ASP A 51 17.24 3.14 2.33
C ASP A 51 17.09 1.95 3.29
N ILE A 52 15.89 1.77 3.85
CA ILE A 52 15.55 0.61 4.70
C ILE A 52 15.61 -0.68 3.89
N ALA A 53 15.04 -0.70 2.69
CA ALA A 53 15.07 -1.86 1.81
C ALA A 53 16.49 -2.14 1.32
N THR A 54 17.23 -1.10 0.92
CA THR A 54 18.62 -1.22 0.48
C THR A 54 19.53 -1.76 1.57
N TRP A 55 19.37 -1.31 2.82
CA TRP A 55 20.14 -1.84 3.94
C TRP A 55 19.80 -3.31 4.21
N LEU A 56 18.51 -3.64 4.30
CA LEU A 56 18.06 -5.02 4.53
C LEU A 56 18.53 -5.97 3.42
N GLU A 57 18.45 -5.53 2.16
CA GLU A 57 18.96 -6.24 0.98
C GLU A 57 20.47 -6.51 1.11
N SER A 58 21.26 -5.49 1.46
CA SER A 58 22.71 -5.67 1.63
C SER A 58 23.05 -6.68 2.73
N GLU A 59 22.26 -6.72 3.80
CA GLU A 59 22.46 -7.63 4.91
C GLU A 59 22.11 -9.08 4.55
N VAL A 60 21.01 -9.33 3.84
CA VAL A 60 20.66 -10.70 3.42
C VAL A 60 21.71 -11.27 2.46
N PHE A 61 22.24 -10.47 1.54
CA PHE A 61 23.34 -10.88 0.67
C PHE A 61 24.63 -11.14 1.46
N ARG A 62 24.98 -10.24 2.39
CA ARG A 62 26.17 -10.39 3.25
C ARG A 62 26.12 -11.68 4.08
N LEU A 63 24.94 -12.08 4.52
CA LEU A 63 24.71 -13.29 5.32
C LEU A 63 24.60 -14.57 4.48
N GLY A 64 24.67 -14.48 3.14
CA GLY A 64 24.61 -15.64 2.25
C GLY A 64 23.21 -16.26 2.12
N VAL A 65 22.15 -15.47 2.31
CA VAL A 65 20.78 -15.90 1.97
C VAL A 65 20.71 -16.17 0.47
N ASP A 66 20.13 -17.31 0.07
CA ASP A 66 19.85 -17.63 -1.33
C ASP A 66 18.63 -16.83 -1.80
N VAL A 67 18.85 -15.74 -2.54
CA VAL A 67 17.80 -14.83 -3.01
C VAL A 67 17.40 -15.19 -4.44
N GLN A 68 16.13 -15.54 -4.61
CA GLN A 68 15.53 -15.92 -5.89
C GLN A 68 14.52 -14.84 -6.32
N LEU A 69 14.93 -14.01 -7.29
CA LEU A 69 14.10 -12.94 -7.85
C LEU A 69 13.32 -13.45 -9.06
N SER A 70 12.22 -12.77 -9.39
CA SER A 70 11.31 -13.20 -10.45
C SER A 70 10.80 -14.63 -10.22
N THR A 71 10.60 -14.98 -8.95
CA THR A 71 10.18 -16.31 -8.51
C THR A 71 8.91 -16.14 -7.69
N TYR A 72 7.77 -16.24 -8.37
CA TYR A 72 6.48 -16.42 -7.70
C TYR A 72 6.43 -17.84 -7.15
N MET A 73 5.87 -17.99 -5.94
CA MET A 73 5.73 -19.28 -5.27
C MET A 73 4.25 -19.50 -4.98
N ASP A 74 3.68 -20.55 -5.55
CA ASP A 74 2.36 -21.07 -5.17
C ASP A 74 2.47 -22.19 -4.13
N GLU A 75 1.35 -22.87 -3.84
CA GLU A 75 1.32 -23.98 -2.88
C GLU A 75 2.24 -25.14 -3.32
N GLU A 76 2.22 -25.50 -4.61
CA GLU A 76 2.96 -26.64 -5.15
C GLU A 76 4.46 -26.34 -5.11
N ASP A 77 4.88 -25.14 -5.51
CA ASP A 77 6.28 -24.71 -5.48
C ASP A 77 6.86 -24.79 -4.05
N VAL A 78 6.09 -24.35 -3.05
CA VAL A 78 6.52 -24.40 -1.64
C VAL A 78 6.68 -25.83 -1.17
N ILE A 79 5.79 -26.74 -1.57
CA ILE A 79 5.88 -28.17 -1.23
C ILE A 79 7.11 -28.79 -1.89
N GLU A 80 7.33 -28.53 -3.18
CA GLU A 80 8.46 -29.04 -3.95
C GLU A 80 9.82 -28.54 -3.42
N SER A 81 9.84 -27.35 -2.82
CA SER A 81 11.05 -26.80 -2.19
C SER A 81 11.59 -27.67 -1.03
N GLY A 82 10.73 -28.52 -0.43
CA GLY A 82 11.08 -29.36 0.71
C GLY A 82 11.40 -28.59 2.00
N ALA A 83 11.00 -27.32 2.10
CA ALA A 83 11.27 -26.49 3.27
C ALA A 83 10.46 -26.94 4.49
N GLU A 84 11.14 -27.27 5.60
CA GLU A 84 10.50 -27.68 6.87
C GLU A 84 9.78 -26.53 7.59
N SER A 85 10.25 -25.29 7.39
CA SER A 85 9.66 -24.08 7.94
C SER A 85 9.52 -23.01 6.85
N VAL A 86 8.34 -22.39 6.79
CA VAL A 86 7.98 -21.39 5.79
C VAL A 86 7.49 -20.10 6.47
N ILE A 87 8.05 -18.96 6.07
CA ILE A 87 7.54 -17.64 6.43
C ILE A 87 6.88 -17.01 5.20
N VAL A 88 5.58 -16.78 5.27
CA VAL A 88 4.80 -16.07 4.26
C VAL A 88 4.78 -14.57 4.59
N ALA A 89 5.48 -13.79 3.78
CA ALA A 89 5.65 -12.33 3.90
C ALA A 89 5.20 -11.60 2.61
N THR A 90 4.13 -12.10 1.99
CA THR A 90 3.58 -11.71 0.68
C THR A 90 2.90 -10.34 0.61
N GLY A 91 2.93 -9.58 1.71
CA GLY A 91 2.48 -8.19 1.74
C GLY A 91 0.96 -8.00 1.59
N SER A 92 0.58 -6.85 1.03
CA SER A 92 -0.81 -6.44 0.83
C SER A 92 -0.94 -5.54 -0.39
N PHE A 93 -2.17 -5.35 -0.86
CA PHE A 93 -2.50 -4.48 -2.00
C PHE A 93 -3.60 -3.48 -1.63
N PRO A 94 -3.66 -2.30 -2.27
CA PRO A 94 -4.80 -1.40 -2.10
C PRO A 94 -6.13 -2.11 -2.41
N ARG A 95 -7.11 -1.96 -1.52
CA ARG A 95 -8.45 -2.51 -1.71
C ARG A 95 -9.26 -1.66 -2.70
N MET A 96 -9.36 -2.14 -3.93
CA MET A 96 -10.08 -1.48 -5.03
C MET A 96 -11.51 -2.00 -5.19
N ASP A 97 -12.27 -2.09 -4.10
CA ASP A 97 -13.67 -2.58 -4.08
C ASP A 97 -14.72 -1.45 -4.02
N GLY A 98 -14.27 -0.19 -4.03
CA GLY A 98 -15.12 0.98 -3.89
C GLY A 98 -15.81 1.12 -2.53
N ILE A 99 -15.48 0.27 -1.54
CA ILE A 99 -16.06 0.35 -0.20
C ILE A 99 -15.30 1.40 0.61
N GLN A 100 -16.03 2.39 1.12
CA GLN A 100 -15.51 3.39 2.05
C GLN A 100 -15.93 3.03 3.47
N HIS A 101 -15.04 3.25 4.45
CA HIS A 101 -15.31 2.95 5.86
C HIS A 101 -16.50 3.75 6.43
N SER A 102 -16.81 4.92 5.89
CA SER A 102 -18.00 5.67 6.30
C SER A 102 -19.31 5.05 5.81
N HIS A 103 -19.25 4.12 4.85
CA HIS A 103 -20.43 3.54 4.20
C HIS A 103 -20.15 2.09 3.74
N PRO A 104 -19.87 1.16 4.68
CA PRO A 104 -19.28 -0.14 4.36
C PRO A 104 -20.19 -1.12 3.60
N GLY A 105 -21.51 -0.89 3.61
CA GLY A 105 -22.50 -1.78 2.98
C GLY A 105 -22.83 -1.45 1.52
N GLN A 106 -22.28 -0.36 0.98
CA GLN A 106 -22.60 0.09 -0.37
C GLN A 106 -21.36 0.70 -1.02
N PRO A 107 -20.76 -0.02 -1.99
CA PRO A 107 -19.67 0.52 -2.80
C PRO A 107 -20.07 1.79 -3.54
N ILE A 108 -19.08 2.61 -3.88
CA ILE A 108 -19.24 3.75 -4.78
C ILE A 108 -19.84 3.27 -6.11
N ARG A 109 -20.88 3.95 -6.60
CA ARG A 109 -21.49 3.62 -7.90
C ARG A 109 -20.50 3.89 -9.03
N ASN A 110 -20.46 3.00 -10.01
CA ASN A 110 -19.55 3.05 -11.17
C ASN A 110 -18.06 3.11 -10.77
N PHE A 111 -17.65 2.34 -9.76
CA PHE A 111 -16.26 2.33 -9.29
C PHE A 111 -15.26 1.81 -10.35
N GLU A 112 -15.64 0.82 -11.16
CA GLU A 112 -14.75 0.10 -12.09
C GLU A 112 -14.35 0.88 -13.37
N ARG A 113 -14.25 2.21 -13.28
CA ARG A 113 -13.87 3.07 -14.42
C ARG A 113 -12.36 3.08 -14.63
N LYS A 114 -11.94 3.25 -15.89
CA LYS A 114 -10.52 3.23 -16.29
C LYS A 114 -9.69 4.37 -15.70
N ASN A 115 -10.33 5.48 -15.32
CA ASN A 115 -9.66 6.62 -14.70
C ASN A 115 -9.58 6.53 -13.17
N VAL A 116 -10.05 5.42 -12.58
CA VAL A 116 -9.93 5.14 -11.14
C VAL A 116 -8.70 4.29 -10.90
N ILE A 117 -7.74 4.82 -10.15
CA ILE A 117 -6.47 4.15 -9.84
C ILE A 117 -6.18 4.20 -8.35
N SER A 118 -5.34 3.29 -7.85
CA SER A 118 -4.83 3.38 -6.49
C SER A 118 -3.66 4.38 -6.40
N SER A 119 -3.31 4.81 -5.19
CA SER A 119 -2.05 5.55 -4.97
C SER A 119 -0.81 4.72 -5.33
N PHE A 120 -0.88 3.39 -5.15
CA PHE A 120 0.20 2.49 -5.52
C PHE A 120 0.44 2.52 -7.03
N ASP A 121 -0.62 2.39 -7.83
CA ASP A 121 -0.54 2.44 -9.30
C ASP A 121 -0.02 3.80 -9.76
N LEU A 122 -0.53 4.89 -9.17
CA LEU A 122 -0.04 6.25 -9.48
C LEU A 122 1.48 6.37 -9.31
N PHE A 123 2.05 5.82 -8.24
CA PHE A 123 3.50 5.93 -8.02
C PHE A 123 4.30 4.91 -8.81
N MET A 124 3.79 3.69 -8.98
CA MET A 124 4.55 2.61 -9.61
C MET A 124 4.47 2.65 -11.12
N GLN A 125 3.28 2.89 -11.68
CA GLN A 125 2.95 2.86 -13.10
C GLN A 125 1.88 3.91 -13.41
N PRO A 126 2.19 5.22 -13.32
CA PRO A 126 1.21 6.26 -13.59
C PRO A 126 0.66 6.15 -15.03
N PRO A 127 -0.64 6.37 -15.25
CA PRO A 127 -1.21 6.44 -16.58
C PRO A 127 -0.49 7.46 -17.48
N ALA A 128 -0.39 7.16 -18.78
CA ALA A 128 0.26 8.04 -19.74
C ALA A 128 -0.43 9.40 -19.90
N ASN A 129 -1.74 9.45 -19.67
CA ASN A 129 -2.53 10.69 -19.68
C ASN A 129 -3.35 10.77 -18.39
N LEU A 130 -3.03 11.77 -17.56
CA LEU A 130 -3.74 12.06 -16.31
C LEU A 130 -4.84 13.12 -16.49
N GLY A 131 -4.89 13.79 -17.64
CA GLY A 131 -5.78 14.93 -17.87
C GLY A 131 -5.33 16.21 -17.15
N LYS A 132 -6.29 17.04 -16.75
CA LYS A 132 -6.10 18.37 -16.15
C LYS A 132 -6.69 18.48 -14.75
N THR A 133 -7.68 17.67 -14.41
CA THR A 133 -8.31 17.67 -13.09
C THR A 133 -8.22 16.29 -12.45
N ALA A 134 -8.04 16.26 -11.13
CA ALA A 134 -8.07 15.02 -10.39
C ALA A 134 -8.75 15.16 -9.04
N VAL A 135 -9.40 14.07 -8.62
CA VAL A 135 -9.96 13.93 -7.29
C VAL A 135 -9.22 12.82 -6.55
N VAL A 136 -8.66 13.15 -5.38
CA VAL A 136 -8.01 12.18 -4.49
C VAL A 136 -8.97 11.86 -3.36
N ILE A 137 -9.51 10.64 -3.34
CA ILE A 137 -10.43 10.17 -2.31
C ILE A 137 -9.62 9.45 -1.24
N ASP A 138 -9.43 10.08 -0.09
CA ASP A 138 -8.69 9.52 1.03
C ASP A 138 -9.61 8.95 2.09
N ASP A 139 -9.71 7.62 2.10
CA ASP A 139 -10.47 6.85 3.07
C ASP A 139 -9.60 6.38 4.26
N VAL A 140 -8.29 6.68 4.28
CA VAL A 140 -7.34 6.19 5.30
C VAL A 140 -6.85 7.32 6.20
N GLY A 141 -6.44 8.44 5.60
CA GLY A 141 -5.93 9.61 6.30
C GLY A 141 -4.44 9.57 6.59
N HIS A 142 -3.67 8.76 5.86
CA HIS A 142 -2.23 8.62 6.01
C HIS A 142 -1.48 9.37 4.89
N TYR A 143 -0.19 9.13 4.67
CA TYR A 143 0.61 9.96 3.75
C TYR A 143 0.19 9.82 2.28
N GLU A 144 -0.45 8.72 1.91
CA GLU A 144 -0.72 8.32 0.54
C GLU A 144 -1.59 9.36 -0.17
N GLY A 145 -2.64 9.86 0.48
CA GLY A 145 -3.51 10.90 -0.09
C GLY A 145 -2.79 12.24 -0.28
N ILE A 146 -1.92 12.61 0.67
CA ILE A 146 -1.06 13.80 0.56
C ILE A 146 -0.10 13.66 -0.62
N ALA A 147 0.61 12.53 -0.67
CA ALA A 147 1.61 12.24 -1.69
C ALA A 147 1.00 12.14 -3.09
N ALA A 148 -0.17 11.53 -3.23
CA ALA A 148 -0.90 11.45 -4.49
C ALA A 148 -1.30 12.85 -4.97
N SER A 149 -1.82 13.68 -4.06
CA SER A 149 -2.17 15.07 -4.37
C SER A 149 -0.96 15.86 -4.86
N GLU A 150 0.17 15.79 -4.15
CA GLU A 150 1.40 16.47 -4.55
C GLU A 150 1.95 15.97 -5.89
N HIS A 151 1.88 14.65 -6.13
CA HIS A 151 2.32 14.05 -7.39
C HIS A 151 1.52 14.59 -8.58
N LEU A 152 0.18 14.60 -8.47
CA LEU A 152 -0.71 15.08 -9.52
C LEU A 152 -0.56 16.59 -9.77
N ILE A 153 -0.39 17.39 -8.71
CA ILE A 153 -0.15 18.84 -8.85
C ILE A 153 1.19 19.11 -9.54
N ASN A 154 2.24 18.34 -9.20
CA ASN A 154 3.54 18.48 -9.86
C ASN A 154 3.49 18.02 -11.34
N ALA A 155 2.53 17.16 -11.69
CA ALA A 155 2.22 16.81 -13.08
C ALA A 155 1.35 17.86 -13.80
N GLY A 156 0.95 18.95 -13.11
CA GLY A 156 0.24 20.09 -13.69
C GLY A 156 -1.28 20.05 -13.56
N LEU A 157 -1.84 19.15 -12.75
CA LEU A 157 -3.28 19.02 -12.56
C LEU A 157 -3.81 19.95 -11.45
N SER A 158 -5.08 20.33 -11.57
CA SER A 158 -5.88 20.84 -10.45
C SER A 158 -6.39 19.68 -9.62
N VAL A 159 -6.20 19.72 -8.30
CA VAL A 159 -6.52 18.59 -7.42
C VAL A 159 -7.48 19.01 -6.32
N THR A 160 -8.58 18.25 -6.20
CA THR A 160 -9.47 18.29 -5.04
C THR A 160 -9.27 17.02 -4.21
N TYR A 161 -8.73 17.17 -3.01
CA TYR A 161 -8.65 16.09 -2.04
C TYR A 161 -9.97 15.97 -1.28
N VAL A 162 -10.51 14.76 -1.16
CA VAL A 162 -11.77 14.48 -0.47
C VAL A 162 -11.52 13.41 0.57
N THR A 163 -11.87 13.67 1.82
CA THR A 163 -11.80 12.65 2.88
C THR A 163 -13.07 12.62 3.71
N ARG A 164 -13.47 11.40 4.08
CA ARG A 164 -14.55 11.17 5.05
C ARG A 164 -14.17 11.57 6.47
N LEU A 165 -12.88 11.78 6.73
CA LEU A 165 -12.32 12.00 8.05
C LEU A 165 -12.67 13.41 8.55
N ARG A 166 -12.60 13.59 9.87
CA ARG A 166 -12.90 14.87 10.53
C ARG A 166 -11.80 15.91 10.36
N MET A 167 -10.65 15.51 9.84
CA MET A 167 -9.50 16.36 9.60
C MET A 167 -8.75 15.86 8.37
N PHE A 168 -7.94 16.75 7.78
CA PHE A 168 -7.07 16.42 6.67
C PHE A 168 -5.92 15.53 7.16
N ALA A 169 -5.80 14.34 6.55
CA ALA A 169 -4.74 13.35 6.78
C ALA A 169 -4.32 13.14 8.26
N PRO A 170 -5.25 12.73 9.17
CA PRO A 170 -4.99 12.61 10.61
C PRO A 170 -3.76 11.77 10.99
N GLN A 171 -3.50 10.68 10.28
CA GLN A 171 -2.39 9.78 10.59
C GLN A 171 -1.04 10.35 10.13
N ALA A 172 -1.04 11.33 9.23
CA ALA A 172 0.16 12.03 8.77
C ALA A 172 0.53 13.25 9.64
N GLN A 173 -0.30 13.59 10.62
CA GLN A 173 -0.08 14.70 11.56
C GLN A 173 1.07 14.42 12.53
N GLY A 174 1.09 13.23 13.15
CA GLY A 174 2.13 12.85 14.11
C GLY A 174 3.54 12.89 13.50
N PRO A 175 3.74 12.37 12.28
CA PRO A 175 5.01 12.51 11.54
C PRO A 175 5.28 13.91 10.95
N LEU A 176 4.46 14.93 11.25
CA LEU A 176 4.60 16.32 10.80
C LEU A 176 4.64 16.50 9.28
N MET A 177 3.83 15.73 8.53
CA MET A 177 3.82 15.79 7.08
C MET A 177 2.84 16.81 6.51
N VAL A 178 1.80 17.19 7.28
CA VAL A 178 0.68 17.99 6.80
C VAL A 178 1.06 19.45 6.58
N GLU A 179 1.65 20.13 7.56
CA GLU A 179 2.00 21.55 7.48
C GLU A 179 3.05 21.84 6.41
N PRO A 180 4.13 21.04 6.27
CA PRO A 180 5.07 21.21 5.17
C PRO A 180 4.41 21.02 3.80
N PHE A 181 3.49 20.06 3.66
CA PHE A 181 2.74 19.87 2.42
C PHE A 181 1.86 21.08 2.10
N LEU A 182 1.02 21.54 3.05
CA LEU A 182 0.15 22.70 2.84
C LEU A 182 0.94 23.96 2.50
N THR A 183 2.12 24.14 3.10
CA THR A 183 3.04 25.23 2.77
C THR A 183 3.50 25.15 1.31
N ARG A 184 3.86 23.96 0.82
CA ARG A 184 4.23 23.73 -0.59
C ARG A 184 3.04 23.89 -1.54
N MET A 185 1.82 23.65 -1.09
CA MET A 185 0.59 23.82 -1.89
C MET A 185 0.11 25.27 -1.97
N ARG A 186 0.73 26.19 -1.22
CA ARG A 186 0.34 27.60 -1.24
C ARG A 186 0.44 28.19 -2.66
N GLY A 187 -0.69 28.67 -3.19
CA GLY A 187 -0.79 29.25 -4.53
C GLY A 187 -0.85 28.23 -5.67
N LYS A 188 -0.87 26.93 -5.37
CA LYS A 188 -1.11 25.85 -6.34
C LYS A 188 -2.62 25.54 -6.43
N PRO A 189 -3.11 24.92 -7.51
CA PRO A 189 -4.52 24.56 -7.66
C PRO A 189 -4.87 23.32 -6.82
N PHE A 190 -4.83 23.49 -5.50
CA PHE A 190 -5.13 22.46 -4.51
C PHE A 190 -6.20 22.94 -3.55
N GLU A 191 -7.22 22.12 -3.39
CA GLU A 191 -8.23 22.29 -2.35
C GLU A 191 -8.51 20.95 -1.68
N TYR A 192 -9.08 21.00 -0.47
CA TYR A 192 -9.46 19.80 0.25
C TYR A 192 -10.82 19.94 0.94
N LEU A 193 -11.56 18.83 0.98
CA LEU A 193 -12.86 18.70 1.61
C LEU A 193 -12.80 17.59 2.65
N ILE A 194 -13.09 17.93 3.90
CA ILE A 194 -13.20 16.99 5.02
C ILE A 194 -14.66 16.62 5.25
N ARG A 195 -14.92 15.48 5.91
CA ARG A 195 -16.26 14.95 6.17
C ARG A 195 -17.12 14.78 4.91
N HIS A 196 -16.50 14.41 3.80
CA HIS A 196 -17.17 14.06 2.54
C HIS A 196 -16.74 12.68 2.06
N ARG A 197 -17.64 11.95 1.42
CA ARG A 197 -17.37 10.64 0.81
C ARG A 197 -17.74 10.69 -0.66
N ALA A 198 -17.11 9.87 -1.50
CA ALA A 198 -17.59 9.66 -2.86
C ALA A 198 -18.86 8.80 -2.85
N VAL A 199 -19.76 9.07 -3.78
CA VAL A 199 -21.04 8.36 -3.95
C VAL A 199 -21.08 7.69 -5.32
N GLU A 200 -20.63 8.38 -6.35
CA GLU A 200 -20.67 7.91 -7.72
C GLU A 200 -19.56 8.55 -8.55
N PHE A 201 -19.01 7.79 -9.49
CA PHE A 201 -18.12 8.30 -10.53
C PHE A 201 -18.86 8.42 -11.85
N THR A 202 -18.63 9.51 -12.57
CA THR A 202 -19.05 9.70 -13.98
C THR A 202 -17.82 9.65 -14.89
N GLU A 203 -17.98 10.00 -16.17
CA GLU A 203 -16.86 10.04 -17.11
C GLU A 203 -15.85 11.13 -16.77
N ASP A 204 -16.33 12.25 -16.25
CA ASP A 204 -15.59 13.50 -16.06
C ASP A 204 -15.81 14.14 -14.68
N GLU A 205 -16.61 13.53 -13.79
CA GLU A 205 -16.93 14.04 -12.46
C GLU A 205 -16.91 12.94 -11.37
N VAL A 206 -16.69 13.38 -10.13
CA VAL A 206 -16.97 12.62 -8.91
C VAL A 206 -18.11 13.30 -8.15
N LEU A 207 -19.14 12.53 -7.81
CA LEU A 207 -20.21 12.98 -6.94
C LEU A 207 -19.85 12.65 -5.50
N ILE A 208 -19.88 13.65 -4.62
CA ILE A 208 -19.56 13.50 -3.21
C ILE A 208 -20.72 13.95 -2.32
N SER A 209 -20.83 13.35 -1.13
CA SER A 209 -21.83 13.70 -0.12
C SER A 209 -21.18 13.87 1.25
N PRO A 210 -21.63 14.85 2.06
CA PRO A 210 -21.25 14.93 3.46
C PRO A 210 -21.51 13.63 4.24
N THR A 211 -20.58 13.21 5.08
CA THR A 211 -20.65 11.91 5.80
C THR A 211 -21.76 11.80 6.84
N HIS A 212 -22.46 12.90 7.14
CA HIS A 212 -23.55 12.94 8.11
C HIS A 212 -24.93 12.87 7.46
N PHE A 213 -25.01 12.84 6.13
CA PHE A 213 -26.25 12.56 5.41
C PHE A 213 -26.34 11.08 5.06
N THR A 214 -27.52 10.50 5.28
CA THR A 214 -27.85 9.10 4.98
C THR A 214 -28.43 8.92 3.58
N ASP A 215 -28.73 10.02 2.89
CA ASP A 215 -29.27 10.07 1.54
C ASP A 215 -28.37 10.90 0.60
N ASP A 216 -28.76 10.93 -0.67
CA ASP A 216 -28.09 11.63 -1.76
C ASP A 216 -28.63 13.08 -1.93
N ALA A 217 -29.15 13.69 -0.86
CA ALA A 217 -29.86 14.97 -0.96
C ALA A 217 -28.95 16.18 -1.26
N ASP A 218 -27.67 16.14 -0.87
CA ASP A 218 -26.70 17.23 -1.05
C ASP A 218 -25.43 16.72 -1.75
N LEU A 219 -25.60 16.29 -3.00
CA LEU A 219 -24.49 15.87 -3.85
C LEU A 219 -23.76 17.07 -4.44
N ARG A 220 -22.45 17.14 -4.22
CA ARG A 220 -21.54 18.04 -4.95
C ARG A 220 -20.85 17.29 -6.07
N ARG A 221 -20.69 17.97 -7.21
CA ARG A 221 -19.98 17.47 -8.38
C ARG A 221 -18.60 18.11 -8.42
N LEU A 222 -17.57 17.29 -8.59
CA LEU A 222 -16.18 17.72 -8.74
C LEU A 222 -15.65 17.21 -10.08
N PRO A 223 -15.08 18.06 -10.94
CA PRO A 223 -14.49 17.61 -12.19
C PRO A 223 -13.26 16.72 -11.92
N ALA A 224 -13.14 15.60 -12.62
CA ALA A 224 -12.07 14.63 -12.43
C ALA A 224 -11.77 13.84 -13.72
N ASP A 225 -10.69 14.20 -14.40
CA ASP A 225 -10.13 13.35 -15.45
C ASP A 225 -9.48 12.10 -14.86
N THR A 226 -8.84 12.23 -13.69
CA THR A 226 -8.24 11.12 -12.91
C THR A 226 -8.81 11.06 -11.50
N ILE A 227 -9.12 9.86 -11.03
CA ILE A 227 -9.60 9.59 -9.67
C ILE A 227 -8.57 8.69 -8.98
N VAL A 228 -8.00 9.17 -7.87
CA VAL A 228 -7.12 8.35 -7.04
C VAL A 228 -7.89 7.90 -5.80
N PHE A 229 -8.16 6.61 -5.69
CA PHE A 229 -8.80 6.02 -4.52
C PHE A 229 -7.74 5.51 -3.55
N VAL A 230 -7.64 6.16 -2.39
CA VAL A 230 -6.74 5.76 -1.30
C VAL A 230 -7.57 5.01 -0.26
N SER A 231 -7.53 3.70 -0.36
CA SER A 231 -8.24 2.77 0.50
C SER A 231 -7.32 2.14 1.54
N ALA A 232 -7.91 1.43 2.51
CA ALA A 232 -7.16 0.44 3.27
C ALA A 232 -6.60 -0.64 2.33
N ASN A 233 -5.56 -1.35 2.77
CA ASN A 233 -5.03 -2.48 2.03
C ASN A 233 -5.73 -3.79 2.39
N ALA A 234 -5.82 -4.69 1.41
CA ALA A 234 -6.20 -6.08 1.59
C ALA A 234 -4.95 -6.96 1.72
N PRO A 235 -4.86 -7.82 2.75
CA PRO A 235 -3.73 -8.74 2.94
C PRO A 235 -3.66 -9.78 1.83
N ASN A 236 -2.47 -10.04 1.30
CA ASN A 236 -2.23 -11.14 0.37
C ASN A 236 -1.91 -12.43 1.16
N ARG A 237 -2.95 -13.22 1.48
CA ARG A 237 -2.85 -14.41 2.37
C ARG A 237 -3.24 -15.73 1.72
N GLU A 238 -3.38 -15.75 0.40
CA GLU A 238 -3.84 -16.94 -0.33
C GLU A 238 -2.88 -18.11 -0.10
N LEU A 239 -1.57 -17.89 -0.29
CA LEU A 239 -0.53 -18.90 -0.03
C LEU A 239 -0.54 -19.41 1.41
N PHE A 240 -0.67 -18.50 2.39
CA PHE A 240 -0.72 -18.90 3.80
C PHE A 240 -1.94 -19.79 4.09
N THR A 241 -3.11 -19.43 3.55
CA THR A 241 -4.34 -20.21 3.71
C THR A 241 -4.17 -21.60 3.11
N ALA A 242 -3.64 -21.70 1.89
CA ALA A 242 -3.42 -22.97 1.21
C ALA A 242 -2.48 -23.91 1.99
N LEU A 243 -1.40 -23.38 2.56
CA LEU A 243 -0.41 -24.18 3.30
C LEU A 243 -0.86 -24.57 4.72
N SER A 244 -1.77 -23.81 5.35
CA SER A 244 -2.19 -24.02 6.74
C SER A 244 -2.85 -25.39 6.97
N ASP A 245 -3.43 -25.96 5.92
CA ASP A 245 -4.13 -27.25 5.99
C ASP A 245 -3.18 -28.46 5.91
N ARG A 246 -1.85 -28.26 5.81
CA ARG A 246 -0.89 -29.31 5.43
C ARG A 246 0.16 -29.68 6.47
N ASN A 247 -0.01 -29.30 7.73
CA ASN A 247 0.89 -29.68 8.85
C ASN A 247 2.36 -29.21 8.69
N THR A 248 2.61 -28.25 7.80
CA THR A 248 3.89 -27.55 7.63
C THR A 248 4.01 -26.45 8.70
N ASP A 249 5.22 -26.19 9.23
CA ASP A 249 5.44 -25.06 10.14
C ASP A 249 5.43 -23.74 9.35
N VAL A 250 4.22 -23.19 9.17
CA VAL A 250 3.98 -21.98 8.38
C VAL A 250 3.60 -20.82 9.28
N ARG A 251 4.30 -19.69 9.09
CA ARG A 251 4.00 -18.42 9.77
C ARG A 251 3.71 -17.35 8.74
N VAL A 252 2.68 -16.53 8.99
CA VAL A 252 2.42 -15.32 8.20
C VAL A 252 2.88 -14.08 8.96
N VAL A 253 3.53 -13.15 8.27
CA VAL A 253 4.10 -11.92 8.88
C VAL A 253 3.84 -10.67 8.06
N GLY A 254 3.90 -9.53 8.73
CA GLY A 254 3.77 -8.22 8.11
C GLY A 254 2.38 -8.00 7.53
N ASP A 255 2.32 -7.29 6.41
CA ASP A 255 1.03 -6.89 5.86
C ASP A 255 0.18 -8.07 5.34
N ALA A 256 0.80 -9.23 5.06
CA ALA A 256 0.06 -10.46 4.72
C ALA A 256 -0.77 -10.98 5.91
N ASN A 257 -0.26 -10.79 7.13
CA ASN A 257 -0.98 -11.11 8.36
C ASN A 257 -2.06 -10.07 8.61
N SER A 258 -1.65 -8.80 8.69
CA SER A 258 -2.54 -7.67 8.94
C SER A 258 -1.85 -6.37 8.49
N PRO A 259 -2.35 -5.71 7.44
CA PRO A 259 -1.75 -4.50 6.90
C PRO A 259 -1.65 -3.40 7.95
N ARG A 260 -0.42 -2.95 8.24
CA ARG A 260 -0.09 -2.01 9.32
C ARG A 260 1.09 -1.12 8.90
N PHE A 261 1.64 -0.36 9.85
CA PHE A 261 2.81 0.47 9.59
C PHE A 261 4.08 -0.37 9.45
N LEU A 262 5.05 0.18 8.71
CA LEU A 262 6.36 -0.43 8.43
C LEU A 262 7.05 -1.02 9.67
N GLN A 263 7.01 -0.31 10.80
CA GLN A 263 7.61 -0.76 12.06
C GLN A 263 7.04 -2.11 12.52
N SER A 264 5.73 -2.33 12.32
CA SER A 264 5.08 -3.60 12.64
C SER A 264 5.54 -4.71 11.72
N ALA A 265 5.68 -4.42 10.41
CA ALA A 265 6.17 -5.40 9.44
C ALA A 265 7.59 -5.88 9.76
N ILE A 266 8.51 -4.95 10.04
CA ILE A 266 9.89 -5.26 10.45
C ILE A 266 9.88 -6.06 11.77
N ARG A 267 9.13 -5.60 12.78
CA ARG A 267 9.04 -6.28 14.07
C ARG A 267 8.52 -7.71 13.95
N GLU A 268 7.48 -7.95 13.16
CA GLU A 268 6.95 -9.30 12.95
C GLU A 268 7.94 -10.19 12.20
N GLY A 269 8.58 -9.67 11.15
CA GLY A 269 9.66 -10.37 10.46
C GLY A 269 10.78 -10.77 11.42
N HIS A 270 11.22 -9.83 12.25
CA HIS A 270 12.25 -10.07 13.26
C HIS A 270 11.88 -11.18 14.23
N LEU A 271 10.68 -11.11 14.81
CA LEU A 271 10.20 -12.11 15.76
C LEU A 271 10.07 -13.49 15.11
N ALA A 272 9.56 -13.57 13.88
CA ALA A 272 9.43 -14.83 13.17
C ALA A 272 10.80 -15.45 12.90
N GLY A 273 11.75 -14.69 12.34
CA GLY A 273 13.11 -15.17 12.12
C GLY A 273 13.83 -15.57 13.41
N ALA A 274 13.54 -14.90 14.53
CA ALA A 274 14.10 -15.22 15.85
C ALA A 274 13.50 -16.47 16.50
N SER A 275 12.26 -16.81 16.13
CA SER A 275 11.50 -17.92 16.72
C SER A 275 11.74 -19.28 16.06
N ILE A 276 12.42 -19.29 14.92
CA ILE A 276 12.85 -20.51 14.21
C ILE A 276 14.15 -21.04 14.81
#